data_AF-A0A8H6Z0E1-F1
#
_entry.id   AF-A0A8H6Z0E1-F1
#
_cell.length_a   1.000
_cell.length_b   1.000
_cell.length_c   1.000
_cell.angle_alpha   90.00
_cell.angle_beta   90.00
_cell.angle_gamma   90.00
#
_symmetry.space_group_name_H-M   'P 1'
#
loop_
_entity.id
_entity.type
_entity.pdbx_description
1 polymer ?
#
loop_
_entity_poly.entity_id
_entity_poly.type
_entity_poly.pdbx_seq_one_letter_code
_entity_poly.pdbx_strand_id
1 'polypeptide(L)'
;MEYPKQSMPLITCIFLRSKSCLRITPGATTNDLKPLYDILTTEMIRLHRGQGLEILWRNSLQCPTEEEYIGMVNDKTGGLLRIGIKLMMACATANKDVDYVPLTNLIGITFQIRDDLLNLQSSLVLVSVTCYHSLLIELPKYEFNKGFAEDLTEGKFSFPIIHGIRKDLGNRQILNVLQKRPTTPTLKTHTVLYLKTHTKSFEYTLDVLNRFQEEIYVELERLGGNEGLRALIEQFHALTAN
;
A
#
# COMPACT_ATOMS: atom_id res chain seq x y z
N MET A 1 -5.26 -14.44 32.60
CA MET A 1 -4.81 -14.93 31.28
C MET A 1 -5.17 -13.88 30.26
N GLU A 2 -4.24 -12.97 30.00
CA GLU A 2 -4.36 -11.97 28.94
C GLU A 2 -4.15 -12.65 27.59
N TYR A 3 -5.13 -12.56 26.71
CA TYR A 3 -4.97 -12.88 25.30
C TYR A 3 -4.07 -11.79 24.67
N PRO A 4 -3.04 -12.16 23.89
CA PRO A 4 -2.30 -11.17 23.11
C PRO A 4 -3.27 -10.61 22.06
N LYS A 5 -3.48 -9.28 22.08
CA LYS A 5 -4.28 -8.57 21.08
C LYS A 5 -3.59 -8.69 19.72
N GLN A 6 -3.92 -9.77 19.01
CA GLN A 6 -3.71 -9.91 17.58
C GLN A 6 -4.20 -8.65 16.86
N SER A 7 -3.38 -8.18 15.93
CA SER A 7 -3.63 -7.15 14.94
C SER A 7 -5.11 -6.94 14.61
N MET A 8 -5.71 -5.87 15.13
CA MET A 8 -6.91 -5.34 14.49
C MET A 8 -6.52 -4.99 13.04
N PRO A 9 -7.32 -5.37 12.02
CA PRO A 9 -7.05 -4.98 10.65
C PRO A 9 -6.87 -3.47 10.61
N LEU A 10 -5.78 -3.00 10.03
CA LEU A 10 -5.45 -1.58 9.83
C LEU A 10 -6.67 -0.73 9.47
N ILE A 11 -7.51 -1.24 8.57
CA ILE A 11 -8.76 -0.63 8.10
C ILE A 11 -9.68 -0.33 9.28
N THR A 12 -9.83 -1.28 10.21
CA THR A 12 -10.62 -1.14 11.45
C THR A 12 -10.04 -0.07 12.37
N CYS A 13 -8.71 0.02 12.51
CA CYS A 13 -8.07 1.05 13.34
C CYS A 13 -8.27 2.46 12.77
N ILE A 14 -8.10 2.63 11.46
CA ILE A 14 -8.40 3.90 10.76
C ILE A 14 -9.87 4.25 10.93
N PHE A 15 -10.77 3.27 10.82
CA PHE A 15 -12.21 3.46 11.02
C PHE A 15 -12.58 3.93 12.43
N LEU A 16 -12.00 3.28 13.45
CA LEU A 16 -12.27 3.62 14.83
C LEU A 16 -11.74 5.00 15.20
N ARG A 17 -10.58 5.42 14.65
CA ARG A 17 -10.01 6.75 14.88
C ARG A 17 -10.62 7.85 14.01
N SER A 18 -11.24 7.50 12.89
CA SER A 18 -12.07 8.43 12.10
C SER A 18 -13.49 8.57 12.66
N LYS A 19 -14.01 7.60 13.43
CA LYS A 19 -15.26 7.78 14.20
C LYS A 19 -15.15 8.90 15.23
N SER A 20 -13.95 9.15 15.77
CA SER A 20 -13.70 10.33 16.60
C SER A 20 -13.89 11.65 15.84
N CYS A 21 -13.69 11.66 14.51
CA CYS A 21 -13.92 12.82 13.65
C CYS A 21 -15.38 12.98 13.22
N LEU A 22 -16.19 11.90 13.25
CA LEU A 22 -17.56 11.86 12.71
C LEU A 22 -18.53 11.22 13.71
N ARG A 23 -19.47 12.00 14.26
CA ARG A 23 -20.58 11.46 15.06
C ARG A 23 -21.61 10.80 14.13
N ILE A 24 -21.81 9.48 14.27
CA ILE A 24 -22.71 8.66 13.45
C ILE A 24 -24.05 8.44 14.19
N THR A 25 -25.18 8.50 13.49
CA THR A 25 -26.54 8.29 14.05
C THR A 25 -26.78 6.84 14.51
N PRO A 26 -27.45 6.61 15.64
CA PRO A 26 -28.07 5.32 15.95
C PRO A 26 -29.45 5.22 15.26
N GLY A 27 -29.65 4.20 14.41
CA GLY A 27 -30.98 3.82 13.91
C GLY A 27 -31.40 4.45 12.56
N ALA A 28 -30.70 4.15 11.48
CA ALA A 28 -31.10 4.54 10.12
C ALA A 28 -32.35 3.76 9.63
N THR A 29 -33.27 4.45 8.96
CA THR A 29 -34.49 3.88 8.36
C THR A 29 -34.31 3.47 6.89
N THR A 30 -35.15 2.56 6.39
CA THR A 30 -35.00 1.85 5.11
C THR A 30 -35.05 2.72 3.84
N ASN A 31 -35.60 3.94 3.90
CA ASN A 31 -35.63 4.88 2.76
C ASN A 31 -34.31 5.65 2.56
N ASP A 32 -33.36 5.59 3.51
CA ASP A 32 -32.07 6.29 3.47
C ASP A 32 -30.94 5.44 2.86
N LEU A 33 -31.24 4.22 2.40
CA LEU A 33 -30.22 3.24 2.01
C LEU A 33 -29.75 3.37 0.56
N LYS A 34 -30.57 3.96 -0.34
CA LYS A 34 -30.24 4.04 -1.76
C LYS A 34 -28.91 4.78 -2.03
N PRO A 35 -28.62 5.94 -1.42
CA PRO A 35 -27.33 6.60 -1.58
C PRO A 35 -26.14 5.76 -1.06
N LEU A 36 -26.36 4.95 -0.02
CA LEU A 36 -25.32 4.07 0.55
C LEU A 36 -25.02 2.89 -0.38
N TYR A 37 -26.05 2.30 -0.99
CA TYR A 37 -25.88 1.27 -2.02
C TYR A 37 -25.19 1.81 -3.27
N ASP A 38 -25.50 3.04 -3.68
CA ASP A 38 -24.84 3.69 -4.82
C ASP A 38 -23.35 3.94 -4.52
N ILE A 39 -22.98 4.36 -3.30
CA ILE A 39 -21.58 4.47 -2.83
C ILE A 39 -20.88 3.10 -2.88
N LEU A 40 -21.50 2.09 -2.26
CA LEU A 40 -20.92 0.74 -2.19
C LEU A 40 -20.69 0.17 -3.59
N THR A 41 -21.71 0.20 -4.45
CA THR A 41 -21.64 -0.32 -5.81
C THR A 41 -20.58 0.40 -6.63
N THR A 42 -20.55 1.73 -6.56
CA THR A 42 -19.57 2.54 -7.31
C THR A 42 -18.14 2.21 -6.90
N GLU A 43 -17.85 2.17 -5.61
CA GLU A 43 -16.49 1.88 -5.14
C GLU A 43 -16.10 0.41 -5.33
N MET A 44 -17.05 -0.53 -5.26
CA MET A 44 -16.80 -1.92 -5.61
C MET A 44 -16.45 -2.08 -7.10
N ILE A 45 -17.13 -1.36 -8.01
CA ILE A 45 -16.79 -1.36 -9.43
C ILE A 45 -15.36 -0.82 -9.63
N ARG A 46 -14.99 0.27 -8.94
CA ARG A 46 -13.63 0.83 -9.00
C ARG A 46 -12.58 -0.17 -8.51
N LEU A 47 -12.84 -0.85 -7.40
CA LEU A 47 -11.96 -1.90 -6.86
C LEU A 47 -11.68 -2.98 -7.91
N HIS A 48 -12.73 -3.47 -8.60
CA HIS A 48 -12.59 -4.47 -9.65
C HIS A 48 -11.84 -3.92 -10.89
N ARG A 49 -12.02 -2.64 -11.24
CA ARG A 49 -11.25 -2.01 -12.33
C ARG A 49 -9.77 -1.94 -12.01
N GLY A 50 -9.41 -1.49 -10.81
CA GLY A 50 -8.02 -1.46 -10.35
C GLY A 50 -7.39 -2.87 -10.37
N GLN A 51 -8.09 -3.87 -9.81
CA GLN A 51 -7.64 -5.26 -9.85
C GLN A 51 -7.52 -5.79 -11.30
N GLY A 52 -8.45 -5.42 -12.17
CA GLY A 52 -8.43 -5.79 -13.59
C GLY A 52 -7.22 -5.23 -14.33
N LEU A 53 -6.85 -3.96 -14.07
CA LEU A 53 -5.66 -3.33 -14.66
C LEU A 53 -4.36 -4.02 -14.22
N GLU A 54 -4.22 -4.34 -12.93
CA GLU A 54 -3.06 -5.08 -12.42
C GLU A 54 -2.92 -6.45 -13.11
N ILE A 55 -4.04 -7.18 -13.24
CA ILE A 55 -4.07 -8.49 -13.92
C ILE A 55 -3.75 -8.33 -15.42
N LEU A 56 -4.28 -7.29 -16.07
CA LEU A 56 -4.05 -7.02 -17.48
C LEU A 56 -2.57 -6.77 -17.75
N TRP A 57 -1.92 -5.89 -17.00
CA TRP A 57 -0.48 -5.62 -17.14
C TRP A 57 0.34 -6.88 -16.92
N ARG A 58 0.07 -7.62 -15.84
CA ARG A 58 0.73 -8.89 -15.51
C ARG A 58 0.63 -9.93 -16.64
N ASN A 59 -0.53 -10.06 -17.27
CA ASN A 59 -0.77 -11.08 -18.29
C ASN A 59 -0.31 -10.65 -19.69
N SER A 60 -0.35 -9.36 -19.99
CA SER A 60 0.15 -8.79 -21.25
C SER A 60 1.66 -8.52 -21.23
N LEU A 61 2.30 -8.64 -20.06
CA LEU A 61 3.70 -8.28 -19.82
C LEU A 61 4.00 -6.81 -20.16
N GLN A 62 2.98 -5.94 -20.06
CA GLN A 62 3.10 -4.51 -20.30
C GLN A 62 3.38 -3.79 -18.98
N CYS A 63 4.58 -3.25 -18.84
CA CYS A 63 4.96 -2.47 -17.67
C CYS A 63 4.23 -1.10 -17.69
N PRO A 64 3.43 -0.76 -16.67
CA PRO A 64 2.75 0.54 -16.61
C PRO A 64 3.74 1.69 -16.37
N THR A 65 3.28 2.94 -16.51
CA THR A 65 3.96 4.10 -15.93
C THR A 65 3.73 4.17 -14.42
N GLU A 66 4.49 5.00 -13.74
CA GLU A 66 4.28 5.24 -12.30
C GLU A 66 2.89 5.85 -12.06
N GLU A 67 2.49 6.81 -12.89
CA GLU A 67 1.19 7.49 -12.80
C GLU A 67 0.02 6.51 -13.04
N GLU A 68 0.16 5.62 -14.02
CA GLU A 68 -0.83 4.56 -14.28
C GLU A 68 -0.94 3.63 -13.07
N TYR A 69 0.18 3.21 -12.50
CA TYR A 69 0.20 2.40 -11.28
C TYR A 69 -0.51 3.12 -10.12
N ILE A 70 -0.21 4.40 -9.87
CA ILE A 70 -0.87 5.19 -8.81
C ILE A 70 -2.37 5.28 -9.05
N GLY A 71 -2.80 5.48 -10.30
CA GLY A 71 -4.22 5.45 -10.68
C GLY A 71 -4.89 4.11 -10.37
N MET A 72 -4.23 3.00 -10.73
CA MET A 72 -4.70 1.65 -10.43
C MET A 72 -4.80 1.39 -8.92
N VAL A 73 -3.77 1.77 -8.15
CA VAL A 73 -3.76 1.59 -6.69
C VAL A 73 -4.86 2.40 -6.03
N ASN A 74 -5.11 3.62 -6.51
CA ASN A 74 -6.25 4.40 -6.07
C ASN A 74 -7.53 3.60 -6.29
N ASP A 75 -7.78 3.05 -7.47
CA ASP A 75 -8.98 2.27 -7.71
C ASP A 75 -9.07 0.97 -6.89
N LYS A 76 -7.97 0.22 -6.72
CA LYS A 76 -7.88 -1.06 -5.99
C LYS A 76 -7.86 -0.90 -4.46
N THR A 77 -6.74 -0.44 -3.91
CA THR A 77 -6.43 -0.49 -2.46
C THR A 77 -7.06 0.69 -1.73
N GLY A 78 -7.20 1.82 -2.41
CA GLY A 78 -8.05 2.93 -1.93
C GLY A 78 -9.54 2.58 -1.90
N GLY A 79 -9.99 1.55 -2.64
CA GLY A 79 -11.41 1.20 -2.77
C GLY A 79 -12.08 0.83 -1.44
N LEU A 80 -11.50 -0.09 -0.66
CA LEU A 80 -12.06 -0.50 0.63
C LEU A 80 -12.05 0.63 1.67
N LEU A 81 -10.95 1.38 1.74
CA LEU A 81 -10.86 2.54 2.64
C LEU A 81 -11.85 3.64 2.23
N ARG A 82 -12.02 3.88 0.92
CA ARG A 82 -12.98 4.86 0.39
C ARG A 82 -14.44 4.46 0.62
N ILE A 83 -14.79 3.18 0.46
CA ILE A 83 -16.13 2.69 0.85
C ILE A 83 -16.40 3.11 2.28
N GLY A 84 -15.46 2.77 3.16
CA GLY A 84 -15.58 3.08 4.55
C GLY A 84 -15.76 4.60 4.81
N ILE A 85 -14.83 5.44 4.36
CA ILE A 85 -14.90 6.88 4.66
C ILE A 85 -16.14 7.53 4.04
N LYS A 86 -16.54 7.14 2.82
CA LYS A 86 -17.74 7.67 2.17
C LYS A 86 -19.02 7.26 2.90
N LEU A 87 -19.09 6.03 3.41
CA LEU A 87 -20.21 5.60 4.26
C LEU A 87 -20.24 6.39 5.58
N MET A 88 -19.09 6.65 6.20
CA MET A 88 -19.02 7.46 7.42
C MET A 88 -19.45 8.91 7.16
N MET A 89 -18.98 9.52 6.07
CA MET A 89 -19.37 10.87 5.64
C MET A 89 -20.88 10.94 5.34
N ALA A 90 -21.43 9.94 4.65
CA ALA A 90 -22.87 9.88 4.36
C ALA A 90 -23.74 9.78 5.63
N CYS A 91 -23.24 9.12 6.67
CA CYS A 91 -23.93 8.98 7.95
C CYS A 91 -23.51 10.04 9.00
N ALA A 92 -22.66 11.00 8.64
CA ALA A 92 -22.11 11.97 9.57
C ALA A 92 -23.16 13.02 9.98
N THR A 93 -23.17 13.38 11.26
CA THR A 93 -24.02 14.48 11.78
C THR A 93 -23.26 15.81 11.91
N ALA A 94 -21.93 15.77 11.81
CA ALA A 94 -21.02 16.91 11.86
C ALA A 94 -20.00 16.81 10.71
N ASN A 95 -19.36 17.92 10.34
CA ASN A 95 -18.33 17.97 9.29
C ASN A 95 -18.83 17.44 7.92
N LYS A 96 -20.10 17.67 7.60
CA LYS A 96 -20.75 17.15 6.37
C LYS A 96 -20.16 17.71 5.08
N ASP A 97 -19.57 18.90 5.14
CA ASP A 97 -18.98 19.60 4.00
C ASP A 97 -17.48 19.32 3.82
N VAL A 98 -16.92 18.41 4.63
CA VAL A 98 -15.49 18.08 4.60
C VAL A 98 -15.27 16.80 3.80
N ASP A 99 -14.45 16.89 2.75
CA ASP A 99 -14.04 15.72 1.97
C ASP A 99 -12.77 15.09 2.54
N TYR A 100 -12.90 13.85 3.04
CA TYR A 100 -11.81 13.04 3.57
C TYR A 100 -11.25 12.03 2.55
N VAL A 101 -11.79 11.98 1.33
CA VAL A 101 -11.32 11.09 0.26
C VAL A 101 -9.86 11.35 -0.14
N PRO A 102 -9.37 12.59 -0.26
CA PRO A 102 -7.97 12.85 -0.63
C PRO A 102 -6.97 12.25 0.36
N LEU A 103 -7.17 12.48 1.67
CA LEU A 103 -6.38 11.85 2.72
C LEU A 103 -6.39 10.32 2.62
N THR A 104 -7.58 9.75 2.39
CA THR A 104 -7.77 8.31 2.28
C THR A 104 -7.02 7.72 1.07
N ASN A 105 -6.99 8.44 -0.06
CA ASN A 105 -6.24 8.03 -1.25
C ASN A 105 -4.74 8.04 -0.99
N LEU A 106 -4.18 9.11 -0.39
CA LEU A 106 -2.76 9.20 -0.04
C LEU A 106 -2.33 8.05 0.88
N ILE A 107 -3.16 7.75 1.89
CA ILE A 107 -2.95 6.61 2.79
C ILE A 107 -2.95 5.30 1.99
N GLY A 108 -3.96 5.08 1.15
CA GLY A 108 -4.08 3.86 0.33
C GLY A 108 -2.89 3.62 -0.61
N ILE A 109 -2.39 4.69 -1.25
CA ILE A 109 -1.19 4.65 -2.10
C ILE A 109 0.03 4.25 -1.28
N THR A 110 0.28 4.94 -0.17
CA THR A 110 1.42 4.69 0.72
C THR A 110 1.43 3.25 1.21
N PHE A 111 0.26 2.71 1.57
CA PHE A 111 0.14 1.31 2.00
C PHE A 111 0.50 0.30 0.92
N GLN A 112 0.04 0.52 -0.32
CA GLN A 112 0.32 -0.43 -1.39
C GLN A 112 1.80 -0.40 -1.81
N ILE A 113 2.38 0.80 -1.95
CA ILE A 113 3.82 0.93 -2.29
C ILE A 113 4.68 0.27 -1.22
N ARG A 114 4.29 0.41 0.05
CA ARG A 114 4.98 -0.25 1.15
C ARG A 114 4.84 -1.78 1.13
N ASP A 115 3.63 -2.31 0.90
CA ASP A 115 3.43 -3.77 0.78
C ASP A 115 4.26 -4.34 -0.38
N ASP A 116 4.32 -3.63 -1.51
CA ASP A 116 5.16 -3.97 -2.67
C ASP A 116 6.66 -3.99 -2.34
N LEU A 117 7.15 -3.02 -1.56
CA LEU A 117 8.54 -2.99 -1.10
C LEU A 117 8.86 -4.16 -0.16
N LEU A 118 8.03 -4.38 0.85
CA LEU A 118 8.22 -5.42 1.86
C LEU A 118 8.14 -6.82 1.26
N ASN A 119 7.31 -7.02 0.24
CA ASN A 119 7.23 -8.27 -0.52
C ASN A 119 8.61 -8.68 -1.06
N LEU A 120 9.37 -7.74 -1.60
CA LEU A 120 10.69 -7.97 -2.20
C LEU A 120 11.84 -8.00 -1.19
N GLN A 121 11.70 -7.34 -0.05
CA GLN A 121 12.72 -7.28 0.99
C GLN A 121 12.66 -8.45 2.00
N SER A 122 11.54 -9.18 2.05
CA SER A 122 11.20 -10.23 3.01
C SER A 122 12.24 -11.34 3.27
N SER A 123 13.29 -11.51 2.45
CA SER A 123 14.38 -12.47 2.72
C SER A 123 15.80 -11.97 2.51
N LEU A 124 16.01 -10.67 2.26
CA LEU A 124 17.36 -10.10 2.12
C LEU A 124 18.12 -9.97 3.44
N VAL A 125 17.51 -10.33 4.57
CA VAL A 125 18.11 -10.28 5.92
C VAL A 125 19.05 -11.48 6.20
N LEU A 126 19.06 -12.54 5.37
CA LEU A 126 19.82 -13.77 5.68
C LEU A 126 21.14 -13.97 4.91
N VAL A 127 21.61 -13.04 4.08
CA VAL A 127 22.84 -13.25 3.27
C VAL A 127 23.86 -12.10 3.38
N SER A 128 23.92 -11.40 4.51
CA SER A 128 25.05 -10.52 4.80
C SER A 128 25.52 -10.68 6.23
N VAL A 129 26.19 -11.80 6.50
CA VAL A 129 27.08 -11.89 7.66
C VAL A 129 28.35 -11.11 7.33
N THR A 130 28.72 -10.22 8.24
CA THR A 130 30.01 -9.50 8.39
C THR A 130 30.33 -8.37 7.41
N CYS A 131 30.72 -7.23 7.99
CA CYS A 131 31.35 -6.06 7.36
C CYS A 131 30.41 -4.97 6.82
N TYR A 132 29.74 -4.24 7.71
CA TYR A 132 29.92 -2.79 7.90
C TYR A 132 29.14 -2.38 9.17
N HIS A 133 29.67 -1.38 9.86
CA HIS A 133 29.34 -0.95 11.20
C HIS A 133 27.85 -0.59 11.43
N SER A 134 27.17 -1.39 12.26
CA SER A 134 26.17 -1.00 13.26
C SER A 134 25.09 0.06 12.91
N LEU A 135 24.18 -0.26 11.99
CA LEU A 135 22.76 0.13 12.08
C LEU A 135 21.92 -0.68 11.05
N LEU A 136 22.03 -2.01 11.07
CA LEU A 136 21.02 -2.84 10.42
C LEU A 136 20.08 -3.30 11.53
N ILE A 137 19.05 -2.49 11.73
CA ILE A 137 17.97 -2.78 12.64
C ILE A 137 17.37 -4.11 12.20
N GLU A 138 17.23 -5.03 13.14
CA GLU A 138 16.48 -6.26 12.94
C GLU A 138 15.07 -5.88 12.49
N LEU A 139 14.82 -5.88 11.18
CA LEU A 139 13.46 -5.81 10.68
C LEU A 139 12.72 -6.97 11.35
N PRO A 140 11.64 -6.70 12.12
CA PRO A 140 10.88 -7.75 12.78
C PRO A 140 10.52 -8.76 11.71
N LYS A 141 10.93 -10.02 11.93
CA LYS A 141 10.71 -11.16 11.05
C LYS A 141 9.32 -11.03 10.45
N TYR A 142 9.23 -10.54 9.22
CA TYR A 142 7.95 -10.46 8.54
C TYR A 142 7.49 -11.91 8.47
N GLU A 143 6.42 -12.17 9.22
CA GLU A 143 6.12 -13.51 9.72
C GLU A 143 6.05 -14.52 8.58
N PHE A 144 6.53 -15.72 8.90
CA PHE A 144 6.82 -16.92 8.10
C PHE A 144 5.67 -17.46 7.21
N ASN A 145 4.66 -16.65 6.89
CA ASN A 145 3.41 -17.03 6.22
C ASN A 145 3.27 -16.50 4.78
N LYS A 146 4.09 -15.54 4.32
CA LYS A 146 4.19 -15.12 2.91
C LYS A 146 5.53 -15.57 2.34
N GLY A 147 5.54 -16.17 1.15
CA GLY A 147 6.77 -16.62 0.50
C GLY A 147 7.71 -15.46 0.12
N PHE A 148 8.98 -15.78 -0.11
CA PHE A 148 9.99 -14.78 -0.51
C PHE A 148 9.65 -14.20 -1.89
N ALA A 149 9.54 -12.87 -1.99
CA ALA A 149 9.33 -12.14 -3.23
C ALA A 149 8.24 -12.75 -4.12
N GLU A 150 7.06 -13.02 -3.54
CA GLU A 150 5.92 -13.60 -4.26
C GLU A 150 5.44 -12.74 -5.42
N ASP A 151 5.65 -11.42 -5.39
CA ASP A 151 5.34 -10.56 -6.54
C ASP A 151 6.10 -11.01 -7.80
N LEU A 152 7.31 -11.56 -7.65
CA LEU A 152 8.06 -12.15 -8.76
C LEU A 152 7.48 -13.50 -9.20
N THR A 153 6.98 -14.34 -8.27
CA THR A 153 6.27 -15.58 -8.60
C THR A 153 5.00 -15.27 -9.40
N GLU A 154 4.26 -14.25 -8.99
CA GLU A 154 3.03 -13.85 -9.65
C GLU A 154 3.30 -13.19 -11.01
N GLY A 155 4.49 -12.60 -11.19
CA GLY A 155 4.82 -11.74 -12.34
C GLY A 155 4.19 -10.35 -12.22
N LYS A 156 3.91 -9.92 -10.98
CA LYS A 156 3.27 -8.63 -10.67
C LYS A 156 4.23 -7.47 -10.95
N PHE A 157 3.70 -6.42 -11.58
CA PHE A 157 4.38 -5.14 -11.73
C PHE A 157 4.19 -4.32 -10.45
N SER A 158 4.95 -4.64 -9.41
CA SER A 158 4.95 -3.89 -8.15
C SER A 158 5.77 -2.61 -8.27
N PHE A 159 5.58 -1.64 -7.37
CA PHE A 159 6.19 -0.31 -7.50
C PHE A 159 7.72 -0.33 -7.71
N PRO A 160 8.54 -1.06 -6.92
CA PRO A 160 9.97 -1.12 -7.13
C PRO A 160 10.35 -1.82 -8.46
N ILE A 161 9.54 -2.78 -8.90
CA ILE A 161 9.73 -3.51 -10.16
C ILE A 161 9.48 -2.58 -11.36
N ILE A 162 8.41 -1.78 -11.31
CA ILE A 162 8.08 -0.79 -12.33
C ILE A 162 9.23 0.20 -12.46
N HIS A 163 9.67 0.80 -11.36
CA HIS A 163 10.83 1.71 -11.37
C HIS A 163 12.06 1.02 -11.97
N GLY A 164 12.38 -0.20 -11.51
CA GLY A 164 13.54 -0.95 -12.00
C GLY A 164 13.54 -1.21 -13.50
N ILE A 165 12.38 -1.56 -14.08
CA ILE A 165 12.22 -1.75 -15.54
C ILE A 165 12.38 -0.43 -16.27
N ARG A 166 11.75 0.64 -15.77
CA ARG A 166 11.74 1.94 -16.46
C ARG A 166 13.08 2.69 -16.35
N LYS A 167 13.84 2.44 -15.28
CA LYS A 167 15.17 3.02 -15.05
C LYS A 167 16.20 2.50 -16.04
N ASP A 168 16.06 1.26 -16.49
CA ASP A 168 16.93 0.62 -17.49
C ASP A 168 16.11 -0.15 -18.52
N LEU A 169 15.57 0.58 -19.51
CA LEU A 169 14.76 0.04 -20.60
C LEU A 169 15.54 -0.91 -21.54
N GLY A 170 16.88 -0.85 -21.53
CA GLY A 170 17.73 -1.73 -22.34
C GLY A 170 17.86 -3.13 -21.74
N ASN A 171 17.70 -3.25 -20.42
CA ASN A 171 17.84 -4.51 -19.71
C ASN A 171 16.49 -5.22 -19.50
N ARG A 172 16.29 -6.32 -20.23
CA ARG A 172 15.07 -7.13 -20.16
C ARG A 172 15.06 -8.14 -19.01
N GLN A 173 16.08 -8.17 -18.15
CA GLN A 173 16.22 -9.18 -17.09
C GLN A 173 14.97 -9.25 -16.19
N ILE A 174 14.47 -8.10 -15.71
CA ILE A 174 13.31 -8.07 -14.81
C ILE A 174 12.07 -8.59 -15.55
N LEU A 175 11.80 -8.12 -16.77
CA LEU A 175 10.68 -8.59 -17.59
C LEU A 175 10.73 -10.10 -17.84
N ASN A 176 11.91 -10.63 -18.16
CA ASN A 176 12.11 -12.06 -18.40
C ASN A 176 11.83 -12.89 -17.13
N VAL A 177 12.15 -12.34 -15.95
CA VAL A 177 11.85 -12.99 -14.66
C VAL A 177 10.35 -12.96 -14.38
N LEU A 178 9.67 -11.82 -14.57
CA LEU A 178 8.22 -11.73 -14.42
C LEU A 178 7.47 -12.68 -15.35
N GLN A 179 7.96 -12.86 -16.58
CA GLN A 179 7.39 -13.80 -17.54
C GLN A 179 7.57 -15.25 -17.08
N LYS A 180 8.74 -15.58 -16.51
CA LYS A 180 9.07 -16.95 -16.03
C LYS A 180 8.35 -17.35 -14.75
N ARG A 181 7.87 -16.38 -13.96
CA ARG A 181 7.12 -16.63 -12.71
C ARG A 181 7.84 -17.65 -11.80
N PRO A 182 9.12 -17.39 -11.44
CA PRO A 182 9.94 -18.39 -10.78
C PRO A 182 9.41 -18.70 -9.38
N THR A 183 9.37 -19.98 -9.03
CA THR A 183 9.16 -20.43 -7.64
C THR A 183 10.48 -20.56 -6.88
N THR A 184 11.61 -20.71 -7.58
CA THR A 184 12.93 -20.92 -6.98
C THR A 184 13.55 -19.61 -6.46
N PRO A 185 14.25 -19.63 -5.30
CA PRO A 185 14.84 -18.43 -4.72
C PRO A 185 15.93 -17.77 -5.57
N THR A 186 16.71 -18.54 -6.35
CA THR A 186 17.90 -18.03 -7.04
C THR A 186 17.60 -16.87 -8.00
N LEU A 187 16.58 -17.02 -8.86
CA LEU A 187 16.19 -15.97 -9.80
C LEU A 187 15.57 -14.77 -9.09
N LYS A 188 14.82 -15.02 -8.00
CA LYS A 188 14.25 -13.97 -7.16
C LYS A 188 15.36 -13.13 -6.51
N THR A 189 16.34 -13.78 -5.88
CA THR A 189 17.49 -13.13 -5.24
C THR A 189 18.30 -12.28 -6.23
N HIS A 190 18.59 -12.81 -7.43
CA HIS A 190 19.34 -12.06 -8.44
C HIS A 190 18.59 -10.80 -8.90
N THR A 191 17.28 -10.91 -9.10
CA THR A 191 16.43 -9.79 -9.51
C THR A 191 16.32 -8.74 -8.41
N VAL A 192 16.11 -9.18 -7.18
CA VAL A 192 16.07 -8.31 -5.99
C VAL A 192 17.41 -7.59 -5.78
N LEU A 193 18.53 -8.29 -5.97
CA LEU A 193 19.86 -7.68 -5.90
C LEU A 193 20.03 -6.62 -6.99
N TYR A 194 19.61 -6.90 -8.22
CA TYR A 194 19.64 -5.94 -9.33
C TYR A 194 18.79 -4.69 -9.05
N LEU A 195 17.59 -4.87 -8.50
CA LEU A 195 16.71 -3.78 -8.06
C LEU A 195 17.37 -2.91 -6.98
N LYS A 196 18.07 -3.55 -6.03
CA LYS A 196 18.76 -2.86 -4.93
C LYS A 196 20.01 -2.11 -5.37
N THR A 197 20.88 -2.75 -6.16
CA THR A 197 22.24 -2.24 -6.40
C THR A 197 22.38 -1.45 -7.69
N HIS A 198 21.75 -1.91 -8.78
CA HIS A 198 21.95 -1.31 -10.11
C HIS A 198 20.93 -0.21 -10.39
N THR A 199 19.64 -0.50 -10.24
CA THR A 199 18.59 0.48 -10.54
C THR A 199 18.25 1.39 -9.35
N LYS A 200 18.75 1.07 -8.15
CA LYS A 200 18.45 1.81 -6.90
C LYS A 200 16.96 1.93 -6.61
N SER A 201 16.18 0.92 -7.01
CA SER A 201 14.72 0.96 -6.94
C SER A 201 14.18 0.95 -5.51
N PHE A 202 14.89 0.33 -4.57
CA PHE A 202 14.48 0.36 -3.15
C PHE A 202 14.69 1.72 -2.51
N GLU A 203 15.82 2.37 -2.80
CA GLU A 203 16.11 3.74 -2.36
C GLU A 203 15.07 4.71 -2.92
N TYR A 204 14.83 4.65 -4.23
CA TYR A 204 13.77 5.43 -4.88
C TYR A 204 12.38 5.20 -4.26
N THR A 205 12.03 3.95 -3.95
CA THR A 205 10.75 3.62 -3.33
C THR A 205 10.62 4.22 -1.93
N LEU A 206 11.71 4.20 -1.14
CA LEU A 206 11.73 4.83 0.18
C LEU A 206 11.56 6.36 0.07
N ASP A 207 12.23 7.01 -0.89
CA ASP A 207 12.07 8.45 -1.14
C ASP A 207 10.64 8.80 -1.53
N VAL A 208 10.00 7.98 -2.38
CA VAL A 208 8.59 8.15 -2.74
C VAL A 208 7.68 8.01 -1.51
N LEU A 209 7.93 7.02 -0.66
CA LEU A 209 7.16 6.82 0.59
C LEU A 209 7.31 8.01 1.54
N ASN A 210 8.51 8.59 1.66
CA ASN A 210 8.76 9.80 2.46
C ASN A 210 7.93 10.99 1.93
N ARG A 211 7.92 11.21 0.62
CA ARG A 211 7.12 12.28 0.00
C ARG A 211 5.63 12.11 0.24
N PHE A 212 5.08 10.91 0.04
CA PHE A 212 3.66 10.67 0.30
C PHE A 212 3.29 10.85 1.77
N GLN A 213 4.20 10.54 2.70
CA GLN A 213 3.96 10.79 4.11
C GLN A 213 3.92 12.28 4.45
N GLU A 214 4.80 13.08 3.87
CA GLU A 214 4.74 14.55 4.01
C GLU A 214 3.40 15.08 3.47
N GLU A 215 2.97 14.61 2.30
CA GLU A 215 1.66 14.95 1.73
C GLU A 215 0.50 14.55 2.66
N ILE A 216 0.57 13.37 3.28
CA ILE A 216 -0.41 12.93 4.28
C ILE A 216 -0.45 13.88 5.47
N TYR A 217 0.70 14.33 5.98
CA TYR A 217 0.73 15.26 7.11
C TYR A 217 0.18 16.63 6.75
N VAL A 218 0.53 17.16 5.57
CA VAL A 218 -0.04 18.43 5.07
C VAL A 218 -1.56 18.32 4.96
N GLU A 219 -2.06 17.22 4.40
CA GLU A 219 -3.50 16.99 4.27
C GLU A 219 -4.20 16.79 5.62
N LEU A 220 -3.54 16.12 6.57
CA LEU A 220 -4.05 15.93 7.93
C LEU A 220 -4.20 17.27 8.66
N GLU A 221 -3.22 18.15 8.57
CA GLU A 221 -3.27 19.49 9.16
C GLU A 221 -4.34 20.35 8.48
N ARG A 222 -4.47 20.27 7.15
CA ARG A 222 -5.55 20.95 6.39
C ARG A 222 -6.94 20.54 6.90
N LEU A 223 -7.11 19.29 7.33
CA LEU A 223 -8.35 18.74 7.86
C LEU A 223 -8.57 19.01 9.37
N GLY A 224 -7.71 19.81 10.00
CA GLY A 224 -7.82 20.20 11.41
C GLY A 224 -7.06 19.29 12.39
N GLY A 225 -6.21 18.40 11.89
CA GLY A 225 -5.34 17.54 12.69
C GLY A 225 -6.07 16.35 13.34
N ASN A 226 -5.31 15.28 13.59
CA ASN A 226 -5.76 14.14 14.38
C ASN A 226 -4.54 13.38 14.92
N GLU A 227 -4.19 13.62 16.19
CA GLU A 227 -3.02 12.98 16.84
C GLU A 227 -3.08 11.46 16.78
N GLY A 228 -4.29 10.90 16.90
CA GLY A 228 -4.50 9.47 16.81
C GLY A 228 -4.16 8.92 15.42
N LEU A 229 -4.57 9.60 14.35
CA LEU A 229 -4.25 9.20 12.99
C LEU A 229 -2.78 9.46 12.66
N ARG A 230 -2.21 10.58 13.13
CA ARG A 230 -0.77 10.88 13.01
C ARG A 230 0.08 9.77 13.63
N ALA A 231 -0.17 9.41 14.90
CA ALA A 231 0.58 8.35 15.58
C ALA A 231 0.43 6.99 14.87
N LEU A 232 -0.74 6.74 14.28
CA LEU A 232 -0.98 5.53 13.50
C LEU A 232 -0.15 5.54 12.20
N ILE A 233 -0.09 6.66 11.47
CA ILE A 233 0.73 6.83 10.26
C ILE A 233 2.23 6.68 10.61
N GLU A 234 2.69 7.28 11.70
CA GLU A 234 4.07 7.19 12.18
C GLU A 234 4.49 5.75 12.49
N GLN A 235 3.63 4.96 13.12
CA GLN A 235 3.89 3.53 13.37
C GLN A 235 4.11 2.75 12.08
N PHE A 236 3.44 3.13 10.99
CA PHE A 236 3.65 2.48 9.69
C PHE A 236 4.97 2.87 9.04
N HIS A 237 5.42 4.09 9.26
CA HIS A 237 6.66 4.57 8.69
C HIS A 237 7.92 4.10 9.45
N ALA A 238 7.85 4.02 10.79
CA ALA A 238 8.97 3.57 11.62
C ALA A 238 9.45 2.14 11.30
N LEU A 239 8.60 1.35 10.64
CA LEU A 239 8.88 -0.01 10.19
C LEU A 239 9.53 -0.08 8.79
N THR A 240 9.76 1.05 8.12
CA THR A 240 10.40 1.15 6.79
C THR A 240 11.67 1.99 6.77
N ALA A 241 11.84 2.91 7.74
CA ALA A 241 12.96 3.84 7.82
C ALA A 241 14.19 3.28 8.58
N ASN A 242 14.15 2.02 9.00
CA ASN A 242 15.09 1.40 9.93
C ASN A 242 15.63 0.07 9.39
#